data_AF-A0A231FYG6-F1
#
_entry.id   AF-A0A231FYG6-F1
#
_cell.length_a   1.000
_cell.length_b   1.000
_cell.length_c   1.000
_cell.angle_alpha   90.00
_cell.angle_beta   90.00
_cell.angle_gamma   90.00
#
_symmetry.space_group_name_H-M   'P 1'
#
loop_
_entity.id
_entity.type
_entity.pdbx_description
1 polymer ?
#
loop_
_entity_poly.entity_id
_entity_poly.type
_entity_poly.pdbx_seq_one_letter_code
_entity_poly.pdbx_strand_id
1 'polypeptide(L)' 'MRQIISKEPWWARPPEPGQDELKLEWGWLVHYSEGEPRFEFIRERPTDDEIRQRKSCRITPTPE' A
#
# COMPACT_ATOMS: atom_id res chain seq x y z
N MET A 1 -21.02 -9.24 -9.80
CA MET A 1 -20.01 -8.35 -10.42
C MET A 1 -18.99 -8.04 -9.35
N ARG A 2 -17.68 -8.22 -9.61
CA ARG A 2 -16.63 -7.83 -8.65
C ARG A 2 -16.64 -6.31 -8.49
N GLN A 3 -16.87 -5.83 -7.27
CA GLN A 3 -16.75 -4.42 -6.93
C GLN A 3 -15.51 -4.21 -6.07
N ILE A 4 -14.65 -3.30 -6.52
CA ILE A 4 -13.52 -2.81 -5.73
C ILE A 4 -14.09 -1.85 -4.70
N ILE A 5 -13.96 -2.19 -3.42
CA ILE A 5 -14.32 -1.31 -2.31
C ILE A 5 -13.25 -0.23 -2.15
N SER A 6 -11.98 -0.67 -2.12
CA SER A 6 -10.83 0.21 -1.88
C SER A 6 -9.63 -0.25 -2.68
N LYS A 7 -8.81 0.69 -3.12
CA LYS A 7 -7.48 0.47 -3.72
C LYS A 7 -6.55 1.51 -3.11
N GLU A 8 -5.50 1.06 -2.42
CA GLU A 8 -4.54 1.97 -1.76
C GLU A 8 -3.08 1.54 -1.95
N PRO A 9 -2.13 2.50 -1.99
CA PRO A 9 -0.71 2.20 -2.09
C PRO A 9 -0.24 1.43 -0.84
N TRP A 10 0.43 0.29 -1.05
CA TRP A 10 0.88 -0.56 0.03
C TRP A 10 2.29 -1.09 -0.22
N TRP A 11 3.06 -1.27 0.84
CA TRP A 11 4.39 -1.86 0.80
C TRP A 11 4.30 -3.39 0.56
N ALA A 12 5.03 -3.94 -0.41
CA ALA A 12 5.08 -5.38 -0.66
C ALA A 12 5.74 -6.14 0.48
N ARG A 13 6.67 -5.48 1.16
CA ARG A 13 7.37 -5.95 2.34
C ARG A 13 7.51 -4.80 3.34
N PRO A 14 7.50 -5.09 4.65
CA PRO A 14 7.80 -4.08 5.64
C PRO A 14 9.20 -3.48 5.40
N PRO A 15 9.37 -2.15 5.49
CA PRO A 15 10.61 -1.42 5.43
C PRO A 15 11.45 -1.79 6.63
N GLU A 16 12.75 -1.77 6.40
CA GLU A 16 13.72 -1.81 7.49
C GLU A 16 13.77 -0.44 8.19
N PRO A 17 14.13 -0.40 9.48
CA PRO A 17 14.29 0.86 10.21
C PRO A 17 15.34 1.74 9.52
N GLY A 18 14.96 2.97 9.17
CA GLY A 18 15.82 3.92 8.45
C GLY A 18 15.85 3.74 6.93
N GLN A 19 15.05 2.83 6.36
CA GLN A 19 14.93 2.65 4.92
C GLN A 19 14.12 3.77 4.27
N ASP A 20 14.62 4.25 3.14
CA ASP A 20 13.97 5.29 2.35
C ASP A 20 12.70 4.78 1.66
N GLU A 21 11.61 5.55 1.75
CA GLU A 21 10.30 5.23 1.15
C GLU A 21 10.38 4.97 -0.35
N LEU A 22 11.25 5.68 -1.06
CA LEU A 22 11.36 5.57 -2.52
C LEU A 22 12.01 4.26 -2.95
N LYS A 23 12.80 3.64 -2.06
CA LYS A 23 13.46 2.35 -2.26
C LYS A 23 12.59 1.16 -1.88
N LEU A 24 11.39 1.39 -1.36
CA LEU A 24 10.47 0.29 -1.05
C LEU A 24 9.88 -0.31 -2.33
N GLU A 25 9.60 -1.61 -2.24
CA GLU A 25 8.81 -2.31 -3.24
C GLU A 25 7.35 -1.97 -2.98
N TRP A 26 6.79 -1.09 -3.80
CA TRP A 26 5.40 -0.66 -3.68
C TRP A 26 4.49 -1.49 -4.57
N GLY A 27 3.24 -1.62 -4.12
CA GLY A 27 2.14 -2.19 -4.88
C GLY A 27 0.82 -1.55 -4.49
N TRP A 28 -0.26 -2.18 -4.92
CA TRP A 28 -1.62 -1.80 -4.58
C TRP A 28 -2.29 -2.86 -3.75
N LEU A 29 -2.82 -2.48 -2.60
CA LEU A 29 -3.74 -3.32 -1.83
C LEU A 29 -5.15 -3.02 -2.31
N VAL A 30 -5.78 -3.99 -2.97
CA VAL A 30 -7.13 -3.90 -3.49
C VAL A 30 -8.05 -4.75 -2.62
N HIS A 31 -9.12 -4.13 -2.12
CA HIS A 31 -10.15 -4.78 -1.32
C HIS A 31 -11.41 -4.96 -2.16
N TYR A 32 -11.89 -6.20 -2.28
CA TYR A 32 -13.09 -6.54 -3.03
C TYR A 32 -14.27 -6.87 -2.10
N SER A 33 -15.48 -6.47 -2.52
CA SER A 33 -16.73 -6.69 -1.76
C SER A 33 -17.39 -8.06 -1.98
N GLU A 34 -16.82 -8.93 -2.82
CA GLU A 34 -17.51 -10.13 -3.30
C GLU A 34 -17.50 -11.26 -2.26
N GLY A 35 -18.65 -11.52 -1.65
CA GLY A 35 -18.88 -12.69 -0.78
C GLY A 35 -18.08 -12.59 0.52
N GLU A 36 -16.83 -13.03 0.48
CA GLU A 36 -15.88 -12.86 1.58
C GLU A 36 -14.93 -11.68 1.27
N PRO A 37 -14.67 -10.78 2.24
CA PRO A 37 -13.71 -9.70 2.05
C PRO A 37 -12.35 -10.28 1.68
N ARG A 38 -11.91 -10.02 0.45
CA ARG A 38 -10.60 -10.46 -0.05
C ARG A 38 -9.72 -9.25 -0.30
N PHE A 39 -8.51 -9.33 0.23
CA PHE A 39 -7.43 -8.42 -0.06
C PHE A 39 -6.53 -9.04 -1.13
N GLU A 40 -6.30 -8.31 -2.20
CA GLU A 40 -5.40 -8.70 -3.28
C GLU A 40 -4.26 -7.69 -3.35
N PHE A 41 -3.03 -8.18 -3.31
CA PHE A 41 -1.85 -7.36 -3.48
C PHE A 41 -1.39 -7.42 -4.93
N ILE A 42 -1.46 -6.28 -5.62
CA ILE A 42 -1.01 -6.13 -7.00
C ILE A 42 0.40 -5.53 -6.97
N ARG A 43 1.38 -6.25 -7.52
CA ARG A 43 2.78 -5.81 -7.69
C ARG A 43 2.93 -4.80 -8.83
N GLU A 44 2.20 -3.70 -8.73
CA GLU A 44 2.27 -2.58 -9.67
C GLU A 44 2.69 -1.34 -8.88
N ARG A 45 3.84 -0.77 -9.23
CA ARG A 45 4.40 0.39 -8.53
C ARG A 45 3.48 1.61 -8.74
N PRO A 46 2.86 2.16 -7.68
CA PRO A 46 2.14 3.42 -7.74
C PRO A 46 3.09 4.58 -8.04
N THR A 47 2.55 5.70 -8.52
CA THR A 47 3.34 6.93 -8.68
C THR A 47 3.76 7.51 -7.33
N ASP A 48 4.81 8.32 -7.31
CA ASP A 48 5.29 9.01 -6.12
C ASP A 48 4.23 9.94 -5.51
N ASP A 49 3.38 10.58 -6.32
CA ASP A 49 2.26 11.39 -5.83
C ASP A 49 1.21 10.52 -5.10
N GLU A 50 0.83 9.39 -5.67
CA GLU A 50 -0.12 8.44 -5.04
C GLU A 50 0.45 7.89 -3.72
N ILE A 51 1.74 7.56 -3.69
CA ILE A 51 2.45 7.11 -2.48
C ILE A 51 2.46 8.22 -1.41
N ARG A 52 2.60 9.49 -1.80
CA ARG A 52 2.54 10.64 -0.88
C ARG A 52 1.13 10.92 -0.38
N GLN A 53 0.11 10.71 -1.22
CA GLN A 53 -1.30 10.92 -0.87
C GLN A 53 -1.93 9.72 -0.14
N ARG A 54 -1.15 8.66 0.16
CA ARG A 54 -1.66 7.45 0.80
C ARG A 54 -2.32 7.72 2.16
N LYS A 55 -3.47 7.10 2.40
CA LYS A 55 -4.22 7.20 3.66
C LYS A 55 -3.65 6.32 4.78
N SER A 56 -3.09 5.15 4.43
CA SER A 56 -2.53 4.17 5.37
C SER A 56 -1.05 3.89 5.07
N CYS A 57 -0.36 3.09 5.93
CA CYS A 57 1.08 2.80 5.80
C CYS A 57 2.00 4.01 5.97
N ARG A 58 1.78 4.86 6.98
CA ARG A 58 2.80 5.82 7.40
C ARG A 58 3.97 5.05 7.99
N ILE A 59 5.20 5.33 7.55
CA ILE A 59 6.37 4.84 8.30
C ILE A 59 6.20 5.41 9.71
N THR A 60 6.35 4.58 10.73
CA THR A 60 6.48 5.10 12.10
C THR A 60 7.60 6.14 12.08
N PRO A 61 7.30 7.43 12.34
CA PRO A 61 8.37 8.39 12.50
C PRO A 61 9.27 7.85 13.61
N THR A 62 10.58 7.82 13.35
CA THR A 62 11.56 7.47 14.37
C THR A 62 11.30 8.37 15.58
N PRO A 63 11.05 7.84 16.79
CA PRO A 63 10.97 8.68 17.98
C PRO A 63 12.32 9.39 18.14
N GLU A 64 12.27 10.72 18.24
CA GLU A 64 13.42 11.59 18.55
C GLU A 64 14.04 11.25 19.92
#